data_AF-A0A7W0BVN4-F1
#
_entry.id   AF-A0A7W0BVN4-F1
#
_cell.length_a   1.000
_cell.length_b   1.000
_cell.length_c   1.000
_cell.angle_alpha   90.00
_cell.angle_beta   90.00
_cell.angle_gamma   90.00
#
_symmetry.space_group_name_H-M   'P 1'
#
loop_
_entity.id
_entity.type
_entity.pdbx_description
1 polymer ?
#
loop_
_entity_poly.entity_id
_entity_poly.type
_entity_poly.pdbx_seq_one_letter_code
_entity_poly.pdbx_strand_id
1 'polypeptide(L)'
;MDGIYFYWFSWMLWVIYTFLMKKDKVRTLFAVTLLILITISIYETTIGSFQLTLSYIFILFMACYFAARRNRWQLIYMLISSIIVTLAYVSFQLFALFDPVWVFLNQTWMLAVILTIITIMLYGDFYSRLLCFIIGACQGDFLYAVILKRFSFSYVIGSLAFFDMLLISWSLMFGWFVLENASAYVDLFAQKGVKETKQS
;
A
#
# COMPACT_ATOMS: atom_id res chain seq x y z
N MET A 1 -17.62 -7.99 -0.32
CA MET A 1 -17.39 -8.21 1.13
C MET A 1 -16.14 -7.45 1.45
N ASP A 2 -16.27 -6.32 2.13
CA ASP A 2 -15.12 -5.48 2.45
C ASP A 2 -14.21 -6.23 3.43
N GLY A 3 -12.91 -6.19 3.17
CA GLY A 3 -11.88 -6.86 3.97
C GLY A 3 -11.54 -8.27 3.50
N ILE A 4 -12.16 -8.80 2.44
CA ILE A 4 -11.86 -10.16 1.98
C ILE A 4 -10.44 -10.27 1.44
N TYR A 5 -9.98 -9.26 0.70
CA TYR A 5 -8.61 -9.23 0.19
C TYR A 5 -7.63 -9.03 1.34
N PHE A 6 -7.96 -8.16 2.29
CA PHE A 6 -7.19 -7.91 3.50
C PHE A 6 -6.88 -9.21 4.24
N TYR A 7 -7.91 -9.93 4.70
CA TYR A 7 -7.70 -11.15 5.47
C TYR A 7 -7.04 -12.25 4.65
N TRP A 8 -7.42 -12.42 3.38
CA TRP A 8 -6.89 -13.50 2.56
C TRP A 8 -5.40 -13.32 2.26
N PHE A 9 -4.99 -12.13 1.80
CA PHE A 9 -3.59 -11.85 1.53
C PHE A 9 -2.75 -11.78 2.82
N SER A 10 -3.27 -11.19 3.90
CA SER A 10 -2.54 -11.14 5.17
C SER A 10 -2.29 -12.52 5.76
N TRP A 11 -3.26 -13.45 5.68
CA TRP A 11 -3.04 -14.84 6.10
C TRP A 11 -2.05 -15.58 5.20
N MET A 12 -2.14 -15.40 3.87
CA MET A 12 -1.18 -16.00 2.94
C MET A 12 0.25 -15.52 3.21
N LEU A 13 0.44 -14.21 3.37
CA LEU A 13 1.74 -13.63 3.71
C LEU A 13 2.25 -14.16 5.06
N TRP A 14 1.37 -14.27 6.05
CA TRP A 14 1.74 -14.82 7.35
C TRP A 14 2.23 -16.27 7.23
N VAL A 15 1.55 -17.14 6.48
CA VAL A 15 1.98 -18.53 6.23
C VAL A 15 3.32 -18.56 5.50
N ILE A 16 3.51 -17.71 4.49
CA ILE A 16 4.78 -17.63 3.75
C ILE A 16 5.93 -17.23 4.66
N TYR A 17 5.77 -16.17 5.47
CA TYR A 17 6.82 -15.71 6.37
C TYR A 17 7.10 -16.68 7.52
N THR A 18 6.09 -17.40 8.02
CA THR A 18 6.27 -18.32 9.14
C THR A 18 6.86 -19.67 8.74
N PHE A 19 6.45 -20.21 7.59
CA PHE A 19 6.80 -21.59 7.19
C PHE A 19 7.81 -21.68 6.04
N LEU A 20 7.77 -20.80 5.04
CA LEU A 20 8.60 -20.94 3.83
C LEU A 20 9.95 -20.18 3.90
N MET A 21 10.03 -19.10 4.68
CA MET A 21 11.22 -18.26 4.72
C MET A 21 12.25 -18.75 5.76
N LYS A 22 13.54 -18.71 5.41
CA LYS A 22 14.66 -19.07 6.31
C LYS A 22 14.66 -18.19 7.56
N LYS A 23 15.09 -18.78 8.69
CA LYS A 23 15.06 -18.15 10.02
C LYS A 23 15.92 -16.88 10.05
N ASP A 24 15.27 -15.73 10.03
CA ASP A 24 15.89 -14.40 10.13
C ASP A 24 15.13 -13.54 11.17
N LYS A 25 15.80 -12.57 11.79
CA LYS A 25 15.21 -11.56 12.68
C LYS A 25 14.21 -10.67 11.94
N VAL A 26 14.49 -10.35 10.68
CA VAL A 26 13.61 -9.53 9.82
C VAL A 26 12.29 -10.27 9.56
N ARG A 27 12.36 -11.58 9.29
CA ARG A 27 11.19 -12.44 9.09
C ARG A 27 10.24 -12.43 10.28
N THR A 28 10.78 -12.60 11.50
CA THR A 28 9.95 -12.58 12.72
C THR A 28 9.29 -11.23 12.93
N LEU A 29 9.97 -10.13 12.61
CA LEU A 29 9.39 -8.79 12.71
C LEU A 29 8.19 -8.62 11.77
N PHE A 30 8.32 -9.03 10.49
CA PHE A 30 7.22 -8.94 9.52
C PHE A 30 6.03 -9.83 9.90
N ALA A 31 6.28 -11.08 10.31
CA ALA A 31 5.21 -12.00 10.72
C ALA A 31 4.43 -11.47 11.94
N VAL A 32 5.13 -10.95 12.94
CA VAL A 32 4.50 -10.35 14.14
C VAL A 32 3.73 -9.09 13.77
N THR A 33 4.30 -8.23 12.90
CA THR A 33 3.64 -7.00 12.43
C THR A 33 2.32 -7.32 11.72
N LEU A 34 2.31 -8.33 10.83
CA LEU A 34 1.09 -8.79 10.15
C LEU A 34 0.05 -9.34 11.12
N LEU A 35 0.46 -10.14 12.10
CA LEU A 35 -0.45 -10.70 13.12
C LEU A 35 -1.09 -9.60 13.98
N ILE A 36 -0.28 -8.63 14.40
CA ILE A 36 -0.75 -7.45 15.14
C ILE A 36 -1.75 -6.68 14.29
N LEU A 37 -1.44 -6.45 13.01
CA LEU A 37 -2.33 -5.74 12.09
C LEU A 37 -3.71 -6.40 11.94
N ILE A 38 -3.74 -7.73 11.80
CA ILE A 38 -4.98 -8.52 11.70
C ILE A 38 -5.76 -8.50 13.01
N THR A 39 -5.07 -8.59 14.15
CA THR A 39 -5.75 -8.62 15.46
C THR A 39 -6.36 -7.26 15.78
N ILE A 40 -5.64 -6.20 15.44
CA ILE A 40 -6.04 -4.83 15.74
C ILE A 40 -7.10 -4.30 14.76
N SER A 41 -7.29 -4.93 13.59
CA SER A 41 -8.22 -4.43 12.56
C SER A 41 -9.69 -4.52 12.96
N ILE A 42 -10.00 -5.31 13.99
CA ILE A 42 -11.35 -5.48 14.53
C ILE A 42 -11.72 -4.32 15.47
N TYR A 43 -10.73 -3.59 15.98
CA TYR A 43 -10.94 -2.54 16.98
C TYR A 43 -11.04 -1.17 16.31
N GLU A 44 -12.25 -0.61 16.37
CA GLU A 44 -12.53 0.77 16.01
C GLU A 44 -12.48 1.65 17.25
N THR A 45 -11.89 2.84 17.12
CA THR A 45 -11.84 3.85 18.16
C THR A 45 -12.37 5.18 17.64
N THR A 46 -13.05 5.92 18.51
CA THR A 46 -13.57 7.25 18.18
C THR A 46 -12.65 8.32 18.77
N ILE A 47 -11.97 9.08 17.92
CA ILE A 47 -11.17 10.22 18.34
C ILE A 47 -11.97 11.49 18.06
N GLY A 48 -12.58 12.04 19.12
CA GLY A 48 -13.50 13.17 19.02
C GLY A 48 -14.71 12.81 18.17
N SER A 49 -14.78 13.41 16.99
CA SER A 49 -15.87 13.21 16.02
C SER A 49 -15.55 12.24 14.88
N PHE A 50 -14.32 11.70 14.84
CA PHE A 50 -13.87 10.81 13.78
C PHE A 50 -13.81 9.37 14.29
N GLN A 51 -14.30 8.43 13.50
CA GLN A 51 -14.14 7.00 13.75
C GLN A 51 -12.91 6.51 12.99
N LEU A 52 -11.99 5.82 13.68
CA LEU A 52 -10.72 5.37 13.15
C LEU A 52 -10.46 3.93 13.59
N THR A 53 -9.96 3.11 12.67
CA THR A 53 -9.50 1.76 13.04
C THR A 53 -8.10 1.83 13.67
N LEU A 54 -7.84 1.07 14.73
CA LEU A 54 -6.52 1.05 15.35
C LEU A 54 -5.41 0.58 14.38
N SER A 55 -5.74 -0.31 13.43
CA SER A 55 -4.80 -0.76 12.39
C SER A 55 -4.34 0.36 11.47
N TYR A 56 -5.18 1.38 11.27
CA TYR A 56 -4.83 2.53 10.45
C TYR A 56 -3.75 3.37 11.14
N ILE A 57 -3.93 3.61 12.45
CA ILE A 57 -2.94 4.31 13.28
C ILE A 57 -1.61 3.56 13.27
N PHE A 58 -1.66 2.23 13.38
CA PHE A 58 -0.47 1.38 13.37
C PHE A 58 0.29 1.43 12.04
N ILE A 59 -0.38 1.32 10.89
CA ILE A 59 0.26 1.45 9.57
C ILE A 59 0.85 2.83 9.37
N LEU A 60 0.09 3.89 9.72
CA LEU A 60 0.57 5.26 9.58
C LEU A 60 1.82 5.50 10.42
N PHE A 61 1.83 5.03 11.66
CA PHE A 61 2.99 5.14 12.55
C PHE A 61 4.22 4.42 11.98
N MET A 62 4.04 3.20 11.49
CA MET A 62 5.12 2.45 10.84
C MET A 62 5.66 3.16 9.60
N ALA A 63 4.78 3.66 8.73
CA ALA A 63 5.18 4.36 7.51
C ALA A 63 5.97 5.64 7.84
N CYS A 64 5.49 6.43 8.80
CA CYS A 64 6.20 7.61 9.29
C CYS A 64 7.55 7.27 9.93
N TYR A 65 7.64 6.18 10.70
CA TYR A 65 8.88 5.73 11.31
C TYR A 65 9.95 5.36 10.27
N PHE A 66 9.56 4.62 9.21
CA PHE A 66 10.47 4.27 8.12
C PHE A 66 10.83 5.48 7.25
N ALA A 67 9.88 6.40 7.02
CA ALA A 67 10.15 7.64 6.33
C ALA A 67 11.18 8.51 7.07
N ALA A 68 11.04 8.67 8.40
CA ALA A 68 11.91 9.52 9.22
C ALA A 68 13.39 9.07 9.20
N ARG A 69 13.68 7.82 8.82
CA ARG A 69 15.04 7.30 8.65
C ARG A 69 15.71 7.75 7.33
N ARG A 70 15.00 8.41 6.43
CA ARG A 70 15.52 8.90 5.14
C ARG A 70 16.20 10.26 5.28
N ASN A 71 17.02 10.61 4.28
CA ASN A 71 17.67 11.92 4.24
C ASN A 71 16.65 13.05 4.10
N ARG A 72 16.99 14.23 4.65
CA ARG A 72 16.11 15.43 4.63
C ARG A 72 15.60 15.80 3.23
N TRP A 73 16.45 15.72 2.20
CA TRP A 73 16.06 15.97 0.82
C TRP A 73 15.09 14.93 0.26
N GLN A 74 15.32 13.65 0.58
CA GLN A 74 14.43 12.56 0.19
C GLN A 74 13.07 12.66 0.88
N LEU A 75 13.06 13.11 2.14
CA LEU A 75 11.84 13.39 2.90
C LEU A 75 11.00 14.49 2.25
N ILE A 76 11.62 15.60 1.84
CA ILE A 76 10.89 16.70 1.15
C ILE A 76 10.28 16.20 -0.16
N TYR A 77 11.06 15.48 -0.97
CA TYR A 77 10.55 14.89 -2.21
C TYR A 77 9.40 13.92 -1.95
N MET A 78 9.51 13.11 -0.88
CA MET A 78 8.45 12.17 -0.47
C MET A 78 7.20 12.89 0.01
N LEU A 79 7.32 14.01 0.71
CA LEU A 79 6.18 14.82 1.14
C LEU A 79 5.42 15.38 -0.07
N ILE A 80 6.12 15.99 -1.03
CA ILE A 80 5.50 16.50 -2.26
C ILE A 80 4.82 15.37 -3.03
N SER A 81 5.52 14.24 -3.15
CA SER A 81 4.99 13.05 -3.82
C SER A 81 3.75 12.48 -3.13
N SER A 82 3.75 12.43 -1.79
CA SER A 82 2.62 11.98 -1.01
C SER A 82 1.42 12.91 -1.14
N ILE A 83 1.62 14.22 -1.29
CA ILE A 83 0.53 15.18 -1.55
C ILE A 83 -0.13 14.91 -2.91
N ILE A 84 0.64 14.58 -3.94
CA ILE A 84 0.10 14.22 -5.26
C ILE A 84 -0.78 12.97 -5.14
N VAL A 85 -0.32 11.94 -4.43
CA VAL A 85 -1.08 10.71 -4.17
C VAL A 85 -2.34 10.98 -3.34
N THR A 86 -2.24 11.81 -2.30
CA THR A 86 -3.35 12.26 -1.47
C THR A 86 -4.43 12.96 -2.29
N LEU A 87 -4.04 13.90 -3.15
CA LEU A 87 -4.97 14.61 -4.03
C LEU A 87 -5.63 13.67 -5.03
N ALA A 88 -4.89 12.73 -5.61
CA ALA A 88 -5.44 11.73 -6.50
C ALA A 88 -6.46 10.81 -5.79
N TYR A 89 -6.15 10.36 -4.57
CA TYR A 89 -7.06 9.56 -3.74
C TYR A 89 -8.39 10.29 -3.50
N VAL A 90 -8.30 11.52 -2.98
CA VAL A 90 -9.49 12.32 -2.63
C VAL A 90 -10.29 12.68 -3.87
N SER A 91 -9.62 13.07 -4.96
CA SER A 91 -10.30 13.43 -6.22
C SER A 91 -11.10 12.25 -6.77
N PHE A 92 -10.50 11.04 -6.77
CA PHE A 92 -11.19 9.84 -7.23
C PHE A 92 -12.38 9.47 -6.32
N GLN A 93 -12.19 9.51 -5.00
CA GLN A 93 -13.27 9.23 -4.03
C GLN A 93 -14.43 10.23 -4.11
N LEU A 94 -14.13 11.52 -4.28
CA LEU A 94 -15.17 12.53 -4.49
C LEU A 94 -15.87 12.36 -5.82
N PHE A 95 -15.12 12.07 -6.89
CA PHE A 95 -15.70 11.80 -8.20
C PHE A 95 -16.67 10.60 -8.16
N ALA A 96 -16.27 9.50 -7.52
CA ALA A 96 -17.12 8.33 -7.31
C ALA A 96 -18.36 8.63 -6.46
N LEU A 97 -18.29 9.60 -5.55
CA LEU A 97 -19.41 10.02 -4.72
C LEU A 97 -20.44 10.87 -5.48
N PHE A 98 -19.99 11.73 -6.40
CA PHE A 98 -20.89 12.61 -7.16
C PHE A 98 -21.48 11.94 -8.42
N ASP A 99 -20.70 11.12 -9.13
CA ASP A 99 -21.15 10.46 -10.35
C ASP A 99 -20.71 8.98 -10.39
N PRO A 100 -21.55 8.06 -9.86
CA PRO A 100 -21.22 6.65 -9.79
C PRO A 100 -21.26 5.94 -11.16
N VAL A 101 -21.75 6.58 -12.22
CA VAL A 101 -21.87 5.95 -13.56
C VAL A 101 -20.50 5.61 -14.14
N TRP A 102 -19.47 6.37 -13.78
CA TRP A 102 -18.09 6.13 -14.20
C TRP A 102 -17.41 4.97 -13.45
N VAL A 103 -18.00 4.45 -12.38
CA VAL A 103 -17.50 3.30 -11.63
C VAL A 103 -18.00 2.02 -12.31
N PHE A 104 -17.46 1.75 -13.50
CA PHE A 104 -17.81 0.55 -14.29
C PHE A 104 -17.20 -0.75 -13.71
N LEU A 105 -16.20 -0.62 -12.83
CA LEU A 105 -15.53 -1.71 -12.14
C LEU A 105 -15.54 -1.45 -10.63
N ASN A 106 -15.22 -2.45 -9.80
CA ASN A 106 -15.17 -2.30 -8.35
C ASN A 106 -14.32 -1.07 -7.94
N GLN A 107 -14.91 -0.15 -7.19
CA GLN A 107 -14.32 1.13 -6.78
C GLN A 107 -12.93 0.95 -6.15
N THR A 108 -12.77 -0.07 -5.30
CA THR A 108 -11.51 -0.42 -4.62
C THR A 108 -10.39 -0.74 -5.61
N TRP A 109 -10.72 -1.49 -6.66
CA TRP A 109 -9.75 -1.88 -7.70
C TRP A 109 -9.35 -0.69 -8.57
N MET A 110 -10.31 0.12 -9.01
CA MET A 110 -10.02 1.30 -9.82
C MET A 110 -9.12 2.27 -9.06
N LEU A 111 -9.44 2.53 -7.79
CA LEU A 111 -8.63 3.39 -6.92
C LEU A 111 -7.22 2.80 -6.75
N ALA A 112 -7.11 1.51 -6.46
CA ALA A 112 -5.82 0.83 -6.28
C ALA A 112 -4.94 0.91 -7.54
N VAL A 113 -5.52 0.70 -8.73
CA VAL A 113 -4.80 0.79 -10.01
C VAL A 113 -4.31 2.21 -10.28
N ILE A 114 -5.18 3.21 -10.14
CA ILE A 114 -4.85 4.62 -10.39
C ILE A 114 -3.70 5.07 -9.49
N LEU A 115 -3.80 4.81 -8.18
CA LEU A 115 -2.74 5.20 -7.26
C LEU A 115 -1.46 4.41 -7.48
N THR A 116 -1.55 3.13 -7.84
CA THR A 116 -0.37 2.36 -8.19
C THR A 116 0.37 2.98 -9.37
N ILE A 117 -0.34 3.32 -10.45
CA ILE A 117 0.24 3.95 -11.66
C ILE A 117 0.91 5.27 -11.30
N ILE A 118 0.21 6.17 -10.60
CA ILE A 118 0.78 7.45 -10.16
C ILE A 118 2.06 7.19 -9.36
N THR A 119 2.03 6.25 -8.42
CA THR A 119 3.20 5.94 -7.62
C THR A 119 4.32 5.26 -8.43
N ILE A 120 4.06 4.48 -9.52
CA ILE A 120 5.12 4.01 -10.48
C ILE A 120 5.86 5.26 -10.94
N MET A 121 5.12 6.25 -11.42
CA MET A 121 5.70 7.38 -12.14
C MET A 121 6.52 8.30 -11.24
N LEU A 122 6.22 8.33 -9.93
CA LEU A 122 6.92 9.20 -8.98
C LEU A 122 8.23 8.60 -8.43
N TYR A 123 8.33 7.28 -8.28
CA TYR A 123 9.52 6.65 -7.68
C TYR A 123 9.93 5.38 -8.43
N GLY A 124 11.22 5.29 -8.80
CA GLY A 124 11.80 4.05 -9.33
C GLY A 124 12.11 3.00 -8.25
N ASP A 125 12.55 3.44 -7.05
CA ASP A 125 12.89 2.51 -5.97
C ASP A 125 11.64 1.92 -5.29
N PHE A 126 11.53 0.59 -5.25
CA PHE A 126 10.38 -0.13 -4.72
C PHE A 126 10.02 0.25 -3.27
N TYR A 127 11.02 0.38 -2.39
CA TYR A 127 10.77 0.68 -0.97
C TYR A 127 10.27 2.11 -0.78
N SER A 128 10.90 3.07 -1.47
CA SER A 128 10.53 4.49 -1.40
C SER A 128 9.14 4.72 -1.99
N ARG A 129 8.84 3.99 -3.06
CA ARG A 129 7.53 3.96 -3.71
C ARG A 129 6.44 3.44 -2.77
N LEU A 130 6.69 2.32 -2.08
CA LEU A 130 5.76 1.75 -1.11
C LEU A 130 5.43 2.74 0.02
N LEU A 131 6.48 3.37 0.57
CA LEU A 131 6.34 4.32 1.68
C LEU A 131 5.55 5.56 1.24
N CYS A 132 5.87 6.11 0.06
CA CYS A 132 5.14 7.24 -0.51
C CYS A 132 3.66 6.91 -0.70
N PHE A 133 3.36 5.72 -1.23
CA PHE A 133 1.99 5.26 -1.43
C PHE A 133 1.23 5.12 -0.11
N ILE A 134 1.79 4.45 0.89
CA ILE A 134 1.11 4.24 2.19
C ILE A 134 0.83 5.59 2.86
N ILE A 135 1.81 6.49 2.89
CA ILE A 135 1.65 7.81 3.53
C ILE A 135 0.61 8.65 2.78
N GLY A 136 0.69 8.71 1.44
CA GLY A 136 -0.27 9.44 0.62
C GLY A 136 -1.68 8.86 0.69
N ALA A 137 -1.83 7.55 0.69
CA ALA A 137 -3.13 6.89 0.84
C ALA A 137 -3.75 7.16 2.22
N CYS A 138 -2.96 7.09 3.30
CA CYS A 138 -3.44 7.45 4.63
C CYS A 138 -3.87 8.92 4.71
N GLN A 139 -3.01 9.84 4.25
CA GLN A 139 -3.36 11.27 4.20
C GLN A 139 -4.61 11.53 3.35
N GLY A 140 -4.76 10.82 2.23
CA GLY A 140 -5.95 10.86 1.37
C GLY A 140 -7.21 10.41 2.10
N ASP A 141 -7.16 9.27 2.79
CA ASP A 141 -8.31 8.74 3.53
C ASP A 141 -8.74 9.66 4.68
N PHE A 142 -7.76 10.22 5.40
CA PHE A 142 -8.01 11.22 6.42
C PHE A 142 -8.65 12.50 5.84
N LEU A 143 -8.09 13.03 4.75
CA LEU A 143 -8.61 14.24 4.11
C LEU A 143 -10.01 14.02 3.55
N TYR A 144 -10.27 12.85 2.95
CA TYR A 144 -11.60 12.47 2.47
C TYR A 144 -12.63 12.43 3.61
N ALA A 145 -12.28 11.83 4.75
CA ALA A 145 -13.15 11.80 5.92
C ALA A 145 -13.46 13.20 6.48
N VAL A 146 -12.48 14.11 6.48
CA VAL A 146 -12.69 15.52 6.87
C VAL A 146 -13.68 16.21 5.93
N ILE A 147 -13.61 15.94 4.63
CA ILE A 147 -14.53 16.50 3.64
C ILE A 147 -15.94 15.93 3.83
N LEU A 148 -16.08 14.60 3.91
CA LEU A 148 -17.36 13.93 4.12
C LEU A 148 -18.08 14.37 5.39
N LYS A 149 -17.31 14.62 6.46
CA LYS A 149 -17.87 15.12 7.71
C LYS A 149 -18.56 16.48 7.54
N ARG A 150 -18.08 17.35 6.64
CA ARG A 150 -18.77 18.63 6.34
C ARG A 150 -20.14 18.41 5.69
N PHE A 151 -20.33 17.28 5.02
CA PHE A 151 -21.61 16.84 4.45
C PHE A 151 -22.43 15.97 5.41
N SER A 152 -22.02 15.88 6.69
CA SER A 152 -22.69 15.07 7.72
C SER A 152 -22.73 13.56 7.45
N PHE A 153 -21.86 13.06 6.57
CA PHE A 153 -21.71 11.62 6.37
C PHE A 153 -20.80 11.00 7.44
N SER A 154 -21.23 9.87 8.01
CA SER A 154 -20.40 9.06 8.90
C SER A 154 -19.46 8.22 8.06
N TYR A 155 -18.15 8.43 8.21
CA TYR A 155 -17.10 7.68 7.52
C TYR A 155 -16.07 7.17 8.52
N VAL A 156 -15.79 5.87 8.45
CA VAL A 156 -14.75 5.21 9.26
C VAL A 156 -13.43 5.30 8.51
N ILE A 157 -12.47 6.02 9.09
CA ILE A 157 -11.12 6.15 8.56
C ILE A 157 -10.39 4.83 8.77
N GLY A 158 -9.76 4.33 7.71
CA GLY A 158 -9.15 3.01 7.72
C GLY A 158 -10.18 1.89 7.77
N SER A 159 -11.23 2.00 6.97
CA SER A 159 -12.20 0.92 6.76
C SER A 159 -11.53 -0.33 6.18
N LEU A 160 -12.21 -1.47 6.25
CA LEU A 160 -11.73 -2.71 5.63
C LEU A 160 -11.53 -2.56 4.10
N ALA A 161 -12.35 -1.76 3.43
CA ALA A 161 -12.19 -1.43 2.02
C ALA A 161 -10.91 -0.63 1.74
N PHE A 162 -10.50 0.27 2.64
CA PHE A 162 -9.21 0.96 2.55
C PHE A 162 -8.04 -0.03 2.64
N PHE A 163 -8.09 -1.01 3.55
CA PHE A 163 -7.04 -2.03 3.64
C PHE A 163 -7.02 -2.98 2.44
N ASP A 164 -8.18 -3.33 1.87
CA ASP A 164 -8.25 -4.10 0.62
C ASP A 164 -7.55 -3.34 -0.51
N MET A 165 -7.83 -2.04 -0.65
CA MET A 165 -7.19 -1.17 -1.63
C MET A 165 -5.67 -1.10 -1.43
N LEU A 166 -5.20 -0.95 -0.18
CA LEU A 166 -3.76 -0.96 0.11
C LEU A 166 -3.09 -2.26 -0.33
N LEU A 167 -3.70 -3.42 -0.04
CA LEU A 167 -3.12 -4.72 -0.42
C LEU A 167 -3.16 -4.99 -1.92
N ILE A 168 -4.22 -4.58 -2.62
CA ILE A 168 -4.30 -4.67 -4.07
C ILE A 168 -3.19 -3.81 -4.69
N SER A 169 -3.03 -2.57 -4.25
CA SER A 169 -1.95 -1.70 -4.73
C SER A 169 -0.56 -2.27 -4.43
N TRP A 170 -0.35 -2.80 -3.21
CA TRP A 170 0.91 -3.45 -2.83
C TRP A 170 1.24 -4.63 -3.76
N SER A 171 0.23 -5.46 -4.06
CA SER A 171 0.37 -6.61 -4.95
C SER A 171 0.68 -6.19 -6.39
N LEU A 172 0.03 -5.14 -6.90
CA LEU A 172 0.30 -4.58 -8.23
C LEU A 172 1.72 -3.99 -8.32
N MET A 173 2.16 -3.26 -7.28
CA MET A 173 3.53 -2.74 -7.21
C MET A 173 4.55 -3.85 -7.16
N PHE A 174 4.28 -4.92 -6.40
CA PHE A 174 5.16 -6.08 -6.34
C PHE A 174 5.23 -6.79 -7.68
N GLY A 175 4.10 -6.97 -8.37
CA GLY A 175 4.05 -7.51 -9.72
C GLY A 175 4.89 -6.68 -10.71
N TRP A 176 4.79 -5.34 -10.63
CA TRP A 176 5.62 -4.45 -11.44
C TRP A 176 7.12 -4.60 -11.14
N PHE A 177 7.51 -4.68 -9.87
CA PHE A 177 8.91 -4.89 -9.46
C PHE A 177 9.48 -6.21 -9.97
N VAL A 178 8.68 -7.28 -9.94
CA VAL A 178 9.07 -8.58 -10.50
C VAL A 178 9.28 -8.46 -12.01
N LEU A 179 8.40 -7.75 -12.72
CA LEU A 179 8.51 -7.54 -14.17
C LEU A 179 9.73 -6.71 -14.55
N GLU A 180 10.04 -5.65 -13.79
CA GLU A 180 11.22 -4.82 -13.99
C GLU A 180 12.51 -5.65 -13.84
N ASN A 181 12.60 -6.45 -12.78
CA ASN A 181 13.77 -7.28 -12.54
C ASN A 181 13.83 -8.56 -13.41
N ALA A 182 12.71 -9.01 -13.97
CA ALA A 182 12.67 -10.19 -14.84
C ALA A 182 13.60 -10.02 -16.06
N SER A 183 13.69 -8.81 -16.63
CA SER A 183 14.61 -8.50 -17.73
C SER A 183 16.08 -8.73 -17.33
N ALA A 184 16.48 -8.27 -16.13
CA ALA A 184 17.83 -8.49 -15.59
C ALA A 184 18.11 -9.98 -15.31
N TYR A 185 17.11 -10.75 -14.88
CA TYR A 185 17.26 -12.19 -14.72
C TYR A 185 17.44 -12.90 -16.08
N VAL A 186 16.67 -12.52 -17.10
CA VAL A 186 16.82 -13.07 -18.46
C VAL A 186 18.22 -12.79 -19.02
N ASP A 187 18.77 -11.59 -18.81
CA ASP A 187 20.15 -11.26 -19.21
C ASP A 187 21.20 -12.08 -18.45
N LEU A 188 21.00 -12.33 -17.16
CA LEU A 188 21.87 -13.19 -16.36
C LEU A 188 21.84 -14.65 -16.81
N PHE A 189 20.67 -15.16 -17.19
CA PHE A 189 20.54 -16.51 -17.76
C PHE A 189 21.17 -16.60 -19.15
N ALA A 190 21.00 -15.57 -19.99
CA ALA A 190 21.67 -15.49 -21.30
C ALA A 190 23.21 -15.47 -21.16
N GLN A 191 23.75 -14.72 -20.21
CA GLN A 191 25.20 -14.71 -19.96
C GLN A 191 25.73 -16.02 -19.36
N LYS A 192 24.96 -16.72 -18.53
CA LYS A 192 25.33 -18.06 -18.04
C LYS A 192 25.36 -19.09 -19.18
N GLY A 193 24.36 -19.09 -20.05
CA GLY A 193 24.33 -19.99 -21.21
C GLY A 193 25.52 -19.80 -22.15
N VAL A 194 25.90 -18.54 -22.43
CA VAL A 194 27.06 -18.22 -23.30
C VAL A 194 28.41 -18.63 -22.67
N LYS A 195 28.53 -18.64 -21.34
CA LYS A 195 29.76 -19.10 -20.66
C LYS A 195 29.90 -20.62 -20.71
N GLU A 196 28.80 -21.36 -20.65
CA GLU A 196 28.81 -22.83 -20.77
C GLU A 196 29.16 -23.29 -22.20
N THR A 197 28.76 -22.55 -23.24
CA THR A 197 29.11 -22.89 -24.64
C THR A 197 30.55 -22.55 -25.02
N LYS A 198 31.24 -21.66 -24.28
CA LYS A 198 32.66 -21.34 -24.51
C LYS A 198 33.64 -22.28 -23.79
N GLN A 199 33.14 -23.17 -22.93
CA GLN A 199 33.95 -24.14 -22.18
C GLN A 199 33.81 -25.59 -22.68
N SER A 200 32.97 -25.85 -23.71
CA SER A 200 32.93 -27.13 -24.45
C SER A 200 33.70 -27.00 -25.77
#